data_AF-A0A124G0X9-F1
#
_entry.id   AF-A0A124G0X9-F1
#
_cell.length_a   1.000
_cell.length_b   1.000
_cell.length_c   1.000
_cell.angle_alpha   90.00
_cell.angle_beta   90.00
_cell.angle_gamma   90.00
#
_symmetry.space_group_name_H-M   'P 1'
#
loop_
_entity.id
_entity.type
_entity.pdbx_description
1 polymer ?
#
loop_
_entity_poly.entity_id
_entity_poly.type
_entity_poly.pdbx_seq_one_letter_code
_entity_poly.pdbx_strand_id
1 'polypeptide(L)'
;RDYLETYPEIESYFSTVLKLCRMTIEGFAGSGRNFIKIAVGCTGGKHRSVYIAERLYEALKIDSVRLSVDHREQKVHKENS
;
A
#
# COMPACT_ATOMS: atom_id res chain seq x y z
N ARG A 1 1.00 -7.89 -14.38
CA ARG A 1 0.42 -8.04 -13.02
C ARG A 1 0.39 -9.52 -12.60
N ASP A 2 0.41 -10.42 -13.58
CA ASP A 2 -0.09 -11.80 -13.46
C ASP A 2 0.82 -12.85 -12.80
N TYR A 3 2.13 -12.62 -12.65
CA TYR A 3 3.02 -13.66 -12.09
C TYR A 3 2.92 -13.83 -10.57
N LEU A 4 2.53 -12.79 -9.83
CA LEU A 4 2.45 -12.87 -8.36
C LEU A 4 1.13 -13.47 -7.89
N GLU A 5 0.07 -13.36 -8.69
CA GLU A 5 -1.28 -13.87 -8.40
C GLU A 5 -1.36 -15.40 -8.47
N THR A 6 -0.35 -16.06 -9.04
CA THR A 6 -0.25 -17.52 -9.06
C THR A 6 0.22 -18.13 -7.74
N TYR A 7 0.61 -17.31 -6.76
CA TYR A 7 1.11 -17.74 -5.46
C TYR A 7 0.01 -17.60 -4.39
N PRO A 8 -0.58 -18.70 -3.89
CA PRO A 8 -1.65 -18.63 -2.90
C PRO A 8 -1.27 -17.85 -1.63
N GLU A 9 0.02 -17.88 -1.26
CA GLU A 9 0.53 -17.17 -0.10
C GLU A 9 0.48 -15.64 -0.24
N ILE A 10 0.39 -15.10 -1.47
CA ILE A 10 0.41 -13.64 -1.69
C ILE A 10 -0.84 -12.98 -1.11
N GLU A 11 -1.99 -13.66 -1.16
CA GLU A 11 -3.25 -13.12 -0.62
C GLU A 11 -3.25 -13.13 0.91
N SER A 12 -2.68 -14.17 1.53
CA SER A 12 -2.49 -14.20 2.99
C SER A 12 -1.54 -13.10 3.47
N TYR A 13 -0.44 -12.90 2.73
CA TYR A 13 0.48 -11.79 2.99
C TYR A 13 -0.22 -10.43 2.82
N PHE A 14 -0.91 -10.23 1.70
CA PHE A 14 -1.61 -8.97 1.41
C PHE A 14 -2.67 -8.65 2.46
N SER A 15 -3.51 -9.62 2.82
CA SER A 15 -4.55 -9.42 3.84
C SER A 15 -3.98 -9.05 5.21
N THR A 16 -2.85 -9.66 5.60
CA THR A 16 -2.14 -9.33 6.83
C THR A 16 -1.59 -7.89 6.80
N VAL A 17 -0.94 -7.51 5.70
CA VAL A 17 -0.40 -6.15 5.51
C VAL A 17 -1.52 -5.11 5.50
N LEU A 18 -2.62 -5.39 4.80
CA LEU A 18 -3.78 -4.50 4.75
C LEU A 18 -4.39 -4.28 6.14
N LYS A 19 -4.51 -5.35 6.93
CA LYS A 19 -4.98 -5.27 8.32
C LYS A 19 -4.08 -4.36 9.17
N LEU A 20 -2.77 -4.53 9.07
CA LEU A 20 -1.80 -3.67 9.77
C LEU A 20 -1.93 -2.19 9.36
N CYS A 21 -2.10 -1.92 8.07
CA CYS A 21 -2.28 -0.56 7.56
C CYS A 21 -3.55 0.08 8.12
N ARG A 22 -4.69 -0.64 8.14
CA ARG A 22 -5.95 -0.14 8.70
C ARG A 22 -5.84 0.19 10.19
N MET A 23 -5.27 -0.72 10.97
CA MET A 23 -5.03 -0.49 12.40
C MET A 23 -4.16 0.74 12.64
N THR A 24 -3.15 0.94 11.79
CA THR A 24 -2.26 2.12 11.88
C THR A 24 -3.03 3.40 11.55
N ILE A 25 -3.82 3.42 10.47
CA ILE A 25 -4.60 4.58 10.06
C ILE A 25 -5.61 4.98 11.14
N GLU A 26 -6.36 4.02 11.68
CA GLU A 26 -7.35 4.25 12.75
C GLU A 26 -6.69 4.80 14.03
N GLY A 27 -5.56 4.23 14.44
CA GLY A 27 -4.83 4.70 15.62
C GLY A 27 -4.28 6.12 15.47
N PHE A 28 -3.92 6.51 14.25
CA PHE A 28 -3.39 7.85 13.97
C PHE A 28 -4.46 8.92 13.77
N ALA A 29 -5.70 8.54 13.42
CA ALA A 29 -6.81 9.48 13.23
C ALA A 29 -7.07 10.37 14.45
N GLY A 30 -6.74 9.90 15.67
CA GLY A 30 -6.85 10.67 16.92
C GLY A 30 -5.58 11.43 17.34
N SER A 31 -4.47 11.30 16.60
CA SER A 31 -3.13 11.73 17.07
C SER A 31 -2.71 13.16 16.68
N GLY A 32 -3.59 13.92 16.01
CA GLY A 32 -3.28 15.26 15.49
C GLY A 32 -2.25 15.29 14.35
N ARG A 33 -1.78 14.12 13.89
CA ARG A 33 -0.92 13.98 12.70
C ARG A 33 -1.80 13.76 11.48
N ASN A 34 -1.63 14.64 10.49
CA ASN A 34 -2.50 14.67 9.30
C ASN A 34 -1.96 13.84 8.11
N PHE A 35 -0.85 13.13 8.26
CA PHE A 35 -0.30 12.27 7.21
C PHE A 35 0.46 11.07 7.77
N ILE A 36 0.40 9.95 7.06
CA ILE A 36 1.12 8.70 7.35
C ILE A 36 1.84 8.29 6.06
N LYS A 37 3.08 7.81 6.17
CA LYS A 37 3.80 7.19 5.07
C LYS A 37 4.06 5.72 5.39
N ILE A 38 3.66 4.84 4.48
CA ILE A 38 3.91 3.39 4.57
C ILE A 38 4.82 3.01 3.41
N ALA A 39 6.00 2.47 3.73
CA ALA A 39 6.98 2.04 2.73
C ALA A 39 6.96 0.51 2.60
N VAL A 40 6.81 0.02 1.36
CA VAL A 40 6.87 -1.42 1.05
C VAL A 40 8.13 -1.71 0.25
N GLY A 41 9.00 -2.57 0.77
CA GLY A 41 10.30 -2.88 0.18
C GLY A 41 10.42 -4.32 -0.31
N CYS A 42 11.08 -4.51 -1.43
CA CYS A 42 11.62 -5.80 -1.86
C CYS A 42 13.05 -5.57 -2.39
N THR A 43 13.86 -6.62 -2.53
CA THR A 43 15.30 -6.49 -2.86
C THR A 43 15.58 -5.53 -4.03
N GLY A 44 14.83 -5.66 -5.13
CA GLY A 44 15.02 -4.83 -6.34
C GLY A 44 13.99 -3.70 -6.52
N GLY A 45 13.05 -3.52 -5.59
CA GLY A 45 12.07 -2.42 -5.61
C GLY A 45 11.08 -2.37 -6.80
N LYS A 46 11.08 -3.35 -7.71
CA LYS A 46 10.37 -3.26 -9.00
C LYS A 46 9.18 -4.22 -9.20
N HIS A 47 9.02 -5.22 -8.34
CA HIS A 47 8.03 -6.28 -8.54
C HIS A 47 7.08 -6.42 -7.35
N ARG A 48 7.49 -7.14 -6.30
CA ARG A 48 6.65 -7.43 -5.13
C ARG A 48 6.22 -6.18 -4.38
N SER A 49 7.15 -5.26 -4.14
CA SER A 49 6.85 -3.98 -3.48
C SER A 49 5.82 -3.16 -4.26
N VAL A 50 6.00 -3.07 -5.58
CA VAL A 50 5.11 -2.32 -6.49
C VAL A 50 3.72 -2.93 -6.49
N TYR A 51 3.64 -4.27 -6.63
CA TYR A 51 2.36 -4.99 -6.61
C TYR A 51 1.59 -4.76 -5.31
N ILE A 52 2.24 -4.91 -4.16
CA ILE A 52 1.59 -4.72 -2.86
C ILE A 52 1.20 -3.26 -2.64
N ALA A 53 2.07 -2.31 -2.98
CA ALA A 53 1.77 -0.88 -2.83
C ALA A 53 0.57 -0.45 -3.69
N GLU A 54 0.48 -0.92 -4.93
CA GLU A 54 -0.67 -0.67 -5.81
C GLU A 54 -1.95 -1.30 -5.26
N ARG A 55 -1.88 -2.55 -4.76
CA ARG A 55 -3.04 -3.20 -4.16
C ARG A 55 -3.52 -2.53 -2.87
N LEU A 56 -2.60 -2.04 -2.05
CA LEU A 56 -2.93 -1.25 -0.86
C LEU A 56 -3.58 0.07 -1.26
N TYR A 57 -3.04 0.75 -2.27
CA TYR A 57 -3.61 1.99 -2.80
C TYR A 57 -5.07 1.81 -3.22
N GLU A 58 -5.39 0.76 -3.98
CA GLU A 58 -6.78 0.47 -4.37
C GLU A 58 -7.66 0.06 -3.17
N ALA A 59 -7.14 -0.76 -2.25
CA ALA A 59 -7.93 -1.29 -1.13
C ALA A 59 -8.16 -0.30 0.03
N LEU A 60 -7.34 0.76 0.12
CA LEU A 60 -7.43 1.82 1.11
C LEU A 60 -8.07 3.10 0.55
N LYS A 61 -8.44 3.10 -0.73
CA LYS A 61 -9.16 4.22 -1.34
C LYS A 61 -10.52 4.37 -0.65
N ILE A 62 -10.65 5.44 0.13
CA ILE A 62 -11.90 5.86 0.79
C ILE A 62 -12.06 7.36 0.56
N ASP A 63 -13.31 7.82 0.41
CA ASP A 63 -13.62 9.21 0.00
C ASP A 63 -13.10 10.27 0.99
N SER A 64 -12.82 9.89 2.23
CA SER A 64 -12.39 10.79 3.30
C SER A 64 -10.87 10.92 3.47
N VAL A 65 -10.05 10.22 2.67
CA VAL A 65 -8.59 10.23 2.83
C VAL A 65 -7.89 10.50 1.50
N ARG A 66 -7.01 11.51 1.52
CA ARG A 66 -6.04 11.75 0.45
C ARG A 66 -4.93 10.70 0.53
N LEU A 67 -4.80 9.93 -0.53
CA LEU A 67 -3.92 8.77 -0.66
C LEU A 67 -3.06 8.94 -1.91
N SER A 68 -1.77 8.68 -1.77
CA SER A 68 -0.83 8.63 -2.89
C SER A 68 0.06 7.41 -2.79
N VAL A 69 0.58 6.97 -3.93
CA VAL A 69 1.54 5.87 -4.05
C VAL A 69 2.69 6.27 -4.95
N ASP A 70 3.91 5.99 -4.47
CA ASP A 70 5.17 6.31 -5.12
C ASP A 70 6.02 5.06 -5.31
N HIS A 71 6.46 4.81 -6.55
CA HIS A 71 7.37 3.72 -6.89
C HIS A 71 8.75 4.28 -7.19
N ARG A 72 9.59 4.38 -6.14
CA ARG A 72 10.93 4.99 -6.21
C ARG A 72 11.77 4.50 -7.40
N GLU A 73 11.84 3.19 -7.60
CA GLU A 73 12.68 2.56 -8.64
C GLU A 73 12.06 2.62 -10.05
N GLN A 74 10.80 3.04 -10.16
CA GLN A 74 10.08 3.20 -11.44
C GLN A 74 9.77 4.67 -11.78
N LYS A 75 9.98 5.60 -10.84
CA LYS A 75 9.62 7.02 -10.96
C LYS A 75 8.14 7.23 -11.32
N VAL A 76 7.26 6.40 -10.77
CA VAL A 76 5.80 6.49 -10.95
C VAL A 76 5.17 7.04 -9.68
N HIS A 77 4.32 8.05 -9.82
CA HIS A 77 3.52 8.64 -8.75
C HIS A 77 2.04 8.60 -9.13
N LYS A 78 1.16 8.20 -8.20
CA LYS A 78 -0.30 8.27 -8.35
C LYS A 78 -0.92 8.85 -7.09
N GLU A 79 -2.03 9.54 -7.25
CA GLU A 79 -2.78 10.16 -6.17
C GLU A 79 -4.29 10.06 -6.48
N ASN A 80 -5.11 9.87 -5.45
CA ASN A 80 -6.56 9.88 -5.62
C ASN A 80 -7.05 11.34 -5.69
N SER A 81 -7.93 11.61 -6.66
CA SER A 81 -8.64 12.90 -6.76
C SER A 81 -9.79 12.96 -5.78
#